data_AF-A0A522T5W1-F1
#
_entry.id   AF-A0A522T5W1-F1
#
_cell.length_a   1.000
_cell.length_b   1.000
_cell.length_c   1.000
_cell.angle_alpha   90.00
_cell.angle_beta   90.00
_cell.angle_gamma   90.00
#
_symmetry.space_group_name_H-M   'P 1'
#
loop_
_entity.id
_entity.type
_entity.pdbx_description
1 polymer ?
#
loop_
_entity_poly.entity_id
_entity_poly.type
_entity_poly.pdbx_seq_one_letter_code
_entity_poly.pdbx_strand_id
1 'polypeptide(L)' 'MATITIRNLPDETVKEMKEAARRNGTSMEQEARACLQERYRDRDALLRAIAESRRHQVRAPTAEEIDAWKRVGRP' A
#
# COMPACT_ATOMS: atom_id res chain seq x y z
N MET A 1 21.83 2.57 -2.08
CA MET A 1 20.36 2.61 -2.27
C MET A 1 20.10 3.12 -3.68
N ALA A 2 19.19 2.51 -4.44
CA ALA A 2 18.88 3.02 -5.77
C ALA A 2 18.08 4.33 -5.66
N THR A 3 18.47 5.35 -6.41
CA THR A 3 17.79 6.64 -6.46
C THR A 3 16.99 6.72 -7.75
N ILE A 4 15.69 7.01 -7.62
CA ILE A 4 14.81 7.31 -8.77
C ILE A 4 14.56 8.83 -8.82
N THR A 5 14.64 9.41 -10.01
CA THR A 5 14.27 10.81 -10.24
C THR A 5 12.94 10.84 -10.99
N ILE A 6 11.88 11.29 -10.33
CA ILE A 6 10.59 11.52 -10.97
C ILE A 6 10.62 12.91 -11.60
N ARG A 7 10.56 12.98 -12.92
CA ARG A 7 10.59 14.25 -13.68
C ARG A 7 9.17 14.74 -13.95
N ASN A 8 9.05 16.05 -14.23
CA ASN A 8 7.81 16.69 -14.66
C ASN A 8 6.64 16.51 -13.68
N LEU A 9 6.92 16.56 -12.36
CA LEU A 9 5.86 16.65 -11.37
C LEU A 9 5.21 18.03 -11.42
N PRO A 10 3.88 18.14 -11.34
CA PRO A 10 3.21 19.41 -11.19
C PRO A 10 3.73 20.17 -9.96
N ASP A 11 3.88 21.48 -10.06
CA ASP A 11 4.42 22.32 -8.98
C ASP A 11 3.59 22.21 -7.69
N GLU A 12 2.27 22.06 -7.84
CA GLU A 12 1.35 21.82 -6.73
C GLU A 12 1.70 20.53 -5.98
N THR A 13 1.92 19.43 -6.71
CA THR A 13 2.33 18.14 -6.11
C THR A 13 3.66 18.26 -5.36
N VAL A 14 4.62 19.02 -5.91
CA VAL A 14 5.91 19.26 -5.23
C VAL A 14 5.70 20.04 -3.94
N LYS A 15 4.83 21.05 -3.96
CA LYS A 15 4.50 21.87 -2.78
C LYS A 15 3.84 21.03 -1.70
N GLU A 16 2.79 20.26 -2.05
CA GLU A 16 2.08 19.40 -1.10
C GLU A 16 3.01 18.35 -0.49
N MET A 17 3.90 17.74 -1.28
CA MET A 17 4.85 16.74 -0.78
C MET A 17 5.86 17.35 0.22
N LYS A 18 6.34 18.56 -0.05
CA LYS A 18 7.22 19.28 0.90
C LYS A 18 6.49 19.64 2.19
N GLU A 19 5.23 20.05 2.09
CA GLU A 19 4.41 20.35 3.26
C GLU A 19 4.11 19.11 4.09
N ALA A 20 3.82 17.98 3.46
CA ALA A 20 3.65 16.69 4.13
C ALA A 20 4.94 16.25 4.85
N ALA A 21 6.07 16.28 4.15
CA ALA A 21 7.38 15.94 4.74
C ALA A 21 7.70 16.84 5.95
N ARG A 22 7.45 18.14 5.85
CA ARG A 22 7.64 19.09 6.96
C ARG A 22 6.73 18.77 8.15
N ARG A 23 5.45 18.45 7.92
CA ARG A 23 4.51 18.07 8.98
C ARG A 23 4.94 16.78 9.69
N ASN A 24 5.51 15.85 8.95
CA ASN A 24 5.94 14.55 9.47
C ASN A 24 7.38 14.55 10.02
N GLY A 25 8.12 15.67 9.87
CA GLY A 25 9.52 15.77 10.29
C GLY A 25 10.46 14.88 9.48
N THR A 26 10.10 14.55 8.24
CA THR A 26 10.84 13.66 7.33
C THR A 26 11.41 14.44 6.14
N SER A 27 12.34 13.83 5.40
CA SER A 27 12.76 14.37 4.11
C SER A 27 11.68 14.14 3.04
N MET A 28 11.66 14.97 2.00
CA MET A 28 10.73 14.81 0.86
C MET A 28 10.90 13.44 0.17
N GLU A 29 12.13 12.89 0.16
CA GLU A 29 12.41 11.56 -0.39
C GLU A 29 11.81 10.44 0.48
N GLN A 30 11.93 10.57 1.81
CA GLN A 30 11.33 9.62 2.75
C GLN A 30 9.81 9.64 2.67
N GLU A 31 9.22 10.84 2.57
CA GLU A 31 7.77 11.01 2.42
C GLU A 31 7.28 10.40 1.09
N ALA A 32 7.98 10.69 -0.02
CA ALA A 32 7.67 10.12 -1.33
C ALA A 32 7.79 8.58 -1.31
N ARG A 33 8.82 8.06 -0.64
CA ARG A 33 9.00 6.61 -0.45
C ARG A 33 7.85 6.00 0.34
N ALA A 34 7.45 6.60 1.45
CA ALA A 34 6.36 6.11 2.28
C ALA A 34 5.04 6.09 1.49
N CYS A 35 4.73 7.17 0.77
CA CYS A 35 3.56 7.26 -0.11
C CYS A 35 3.56 6.16 -1.19
N LEU A 36 4.71 5.93 -1.84
CA LEU A 36 4.84 4.86 -2.83
C LEU A 36 4.70 3.48 -2.20
N GLN A 37 5.27 3.23 -1.02
CA GLN A 37 5.17 1.94 -0.32
C GLN A 37 3.76 1.65 0.16
N GLU A 38 3.06 2.66 0.68
CA GLU A 38 1.66 2.54 1.08
C GLU A 38 0.77 2.21 -0.12
N ARG A 39 0.93 2.97 -1.22
CA ARG A 39 0.12 2.81 -2.42
C ARG A 39 0.39 1.51 -3.16
N TYR A 40 1.65 1.09 -3.21
CA TYR A 40 2.14 -0.08 -3.91
C TYR A 40 2.64 -1.14 -2.95
N ARG A 41 1.82 -1.51 -1.95
CA ARG A 41 2.02 -2.79 -1.23
C ARG A 41 2.34 -3.87 -2.25
N ASP A 42 3.40 -4.65 -2.00
CA ASP A 42 3.95 -5.63 -2.94
C ASP A 42 2.79 -6.49 -3.50
N ARG A 43 2.36 -6.15 -4.72
CA ARG A 43 1.22 -6.79 -5.37
C ARG A 43 1.48 -8.27 -5.49
N ASP A 44 2.73 -8.67 -5.67
CA ASP A 44 3.12 -10.06 -5.74
C ASP A 44 3.07 -10.71 -4.36
N ALA A 45 3.43 -10.00 -3.27
CA ALA A 45 3.21 -10.51 -1.92
C ALA A 45 1.71 -10.69 -1.62
N LEU A 46 0.86 -9.76 -2.04
CA LEU A 46 -0.60 -9.88 -1.89
C LEU A 46 -1.15 -11.08 -2.70
N LEU A 47 -0.72 -11.23 -3.95
CA LEU A 47 -1.12 -12.35 -4.80
C LEU A 47 -0.59 -13.69 -4.25
N ARG A 48 0.63 -13.73 -3.70
CA ARG A 48 1.17 -14.90 -2.99
C ARG A 48 0.32 -15.26 -1.78
N ALA A 49 -0.03 -14.28 -0.94
CA ALA A 49 -0.89 -14.50 0.22
C ALA A 49 -2.28 -15.02 -0.18
N ILE A 50 -2.86 -14.51 -1.26
CA ILE A 50 -4.14 -15.02 -1.81
C ILE A 50 -3.98 -16.46 -2.31
N ALA A 51 -2.90 -16.75 -3.05
CA ALA A 51 -2.65 -18.09 -3.59
C ALA A 51 -2.42 -19.12 -2.48
N GLU A 52 -1.68 -18.75 -1.44
CA GLU A 52 -1.45 -19.57 -0.25
C GLU A 52 -2.74 -19.81 0.53
N SER A 53 -3.53 -18.75 0.78
CA SER A 53 -4.84 -18.87 1.41
C SER A 53 -5.77 -19.83 0.66
N ARG A 54 -5.79 -19.77 -0.69
CA ARG A 54 -6.56 -20.71 -1.52
C ARG A 54 -6.07 -22.15 -1.42
N ARG A 55 -4.75 -22.39 -1.31
CA ARG A 55 -4.19 -23.74 -1.16
C ARG A 55 -4.60 -24.40 0.15
N HIS A 56 -4.77 -23.62 1.21
CA HIS A 56 -5.22 -24.11 2.51
C HIS A 56 -6.75 -24.25 2.64
N GLN A 57 -7.52 -23.79 1.65
CA GLN A 57 -8.97 -23.97 1.62
C GLN A 57 -9.33 -25.34 1.05
N VAL A 58 -9.58 -26.30 1.97
CA VAL A 58 -10.03 -27.66 1.64
C VAL A 58 -11.48 -27.69 1.15
N ARG A 59 -12.25 -26.63 1.42
CA ARG A 59 -13.62 -26.44 0.93
C ARG A 59 -13.91 -24.98 0.57
N ALA A 60 -14.99 -24.77 -0.17
CA ALA A 60 -15.54 -23.43 -0.35
C ALA A 60 -15.91 -22.81 1.02
N PRO A 61 -15.63 -21.52 1.24
CA PRO A 61 -16.07 -20.80 2.43
C PRO A 61 -17.60 -20.72 2.51
N THR A 62 -18.17 -20.72 3.70
CA THR A 62 -19.60 -20.42 3.89
C THR A 62 -19.85 -18.92 3.80
N ALA A 63 -21.10 -18.52 3.55
CA ALA A 63 -21.48 -17.11 3.51
C ALA A 63 -21.16 -16.38 4.84
N GLU A 64 -21.32 -17.05 5.97
CA GLU A 64 -21.03 -16.51 7.31
C GLU A 64 -19.54 -16.25 7.52
N GLU A 65 -18.68 -17.14 7.04
CA GLU A 65 -17.22 -16.98 7.08
C GLU A 65 -16.78 -15.78 6.24
N ILE A 66 -17.36 -15.63 5.04
CA ILE A 66 -17.10 -14.49 4.16
C ILE A 66 -17.53 -13.18 4.82
N ASP A 67 -18.71 -13.14 5.44
CA ASP A 67 -19.19 -11.94 6.11
C ASP A 67 -18.38 -11.59 7.37
N ALA A 68 -17.86 -12.59 8.09
CA ALA A 68 -16.93 -12.36 9.19
C ALA A 68 -15.60 -11.75 8.68
N TRP A 69 -15.02 -12.28 7.60
CA TRP A 69 -13.80 -11.72 7.01
C TRP A 69 -13.99 -10.31 6.47
N LYS A 70 -15.14 -10.02 5.85
CA LYS A 70 -15.49 -8.66 5.41
C LYS A 70 -15.55 -7.68 6.58
N ARG A 71 -15.99 -8.10 7.77
CA ARG A 71 -16.00 -7.28 8.98
C ARG A 71 -14.60 -7.01 9.54
N VAL A 72 -13.69 -7.98 9.44
CA VAL A 72 -12.31 -7.84 9.93
C VAL A 72 -11.44 -7.03 8.95
N GLY A 73 -11.66 -7.18 7.64
CA GLY A 73 -10.83 -6.58 6.60
C GLY A 73 -11.21 -5.16 6.14
N ARG A 74 -12.32 -4.60 6.64
CA ARG A 74 -12.75 -3.22 6.36
C ARG A 74 -12.49 -2.36 7.61
N PRO A 75 -11.37 -1.61 7.67
CA PRO A 75 -11.28 -0.47 8.57
C PRO A 75 -12.24 0.65 8.13
#